data_AF-A0A1E5HVN3-F1
#
_entry.id   AF-A0A1E5HVN3-F1
#
_cell.length_a   1.000
_cell.length_b   1.000
_cell.length_c   1.000
_cell.angle_alpha   90.00
_cell.angle_beta   90.00
_cell.angle_gamma   90.00
#
_symmetry.space_group_name_H-M   'P 1'
#
loop_
_entity.id
_entity.type
_entity.pdbx_description
1 polymer ?
#
loop_
_entity_poly.entity_id
_entity_poly.type
_entity_poly.pdbx_seq_one_letter_code
_entity_poly.pdbx_strand_id
1 'polypeptide(L)'
;MSFTDQVKEELTHKDKYDYSEQLAELAALIRIDGSIQISNKHLAVKVTLYHGNLARRIYSLIKERFGFSIEIRVRQDKRFNLSHSYDIIVTPQPGVREFLLELGFLSPDNSLVFHIKEEYLNSRKLSQAYLRGLFLGGGSVNKPQSEYHLEFRCQRESVAEDLKTLLAKFDLEAHQTEHKGYYVIYFKSYAEVVKVLNIIGAHQAMLKMENDHIVKGLKNDVNRRVNFETANLEKSVSAAMDQLEYIDIIEREEGLDSLSPGLREMAELRRENPYASLKELGEILDLSKSGVNHRLRRIKKIAQNLT
;
A
#
# COMPACT_ATOMS: atom_id res chain seq x y z
N MET A 1 -2.40 4.59 -16.87
CA MET A 1 -2.80 5.47 -15.76
C MET A 1 -2.38 4.80 -14.45
N SER A 2 -1.57 5.45 -13.64
CA SER A 2 -1.11 4.88 -12.35
C SER A 2 -2.28 4.78 -11.35
N PHE A 3 -2.10 4.04 -10.26
CA PHE A 3 -3.14 4.00 -9.20
C PHE A 3 -3.30 5.37 -8.53
N THR A 4 -2.20 6.11 -8.30
CA THR A 4 -2.24 7.52 -7.91
C THR A 4 -3.14 8.35 -8.81
N ASP A 5 -2.98 8.23 -10.14
CA ASP A 5 -3.78 9.01 -11.09
C ASP A 5 -5.28 8.68 -10.99
N GLN A 6 -5.64 7.40 -10.77
CA GLN A 6 -7.02 6.96 -10.55
C GLN A 6 -7.60 7.59 -9.27
N VAL A 7 -6.83 7.60 -8.18
CA VAL A 7 -7.24 8.22 -6.91
C VAL A 7 -7.43 9.73 -7.09
N LYS A 8 -6.50 10.40 -7.77
CA LYS A 8 -6.61 11.84 -8.03
C LYS A 8 -7.79 12.17 -8.92
N GLU A 9 -8.03 11.39 -9.98
CA GLU A 9 -9.18 11.54 -10.87
C GLU A 9 -10.50 11.42 -10.10
N GLU A 10 -10.66 10.40 -9.25
CA GLU A 10 -11.82 10.25 -8.36
C GLU A 10 -12.09 11.52 -7.54
N LEU A 11 -11.03 12.09 -6.94
CA LEU A 11 -11.13 13.29 -6.10
C LEU A 11 -11.49 14.56 -6.89
N THR A 12 -11.29 14.58 -8.21
CA THR A 12 -11.69 15.72 -9.06
C THR A 12 -13.19 15.77 -9.34
N HIS A 13 -13.91 14.64 -9.20
CA HIS A 13 -15.33 14.50 -9.55
C HIS A 13 -16.29 14.66 -8.37
N LYS A 14 -15.80 15.11 -7.21
CA LYS A 14 -16.62 15.27 -6.02
C LYS A 14 -17.30 16.64 -6.03
N ASP A 15 -18.60 16.64 -6.30
CA ASP A 15 -19.34 17.83 -6.78
C ASP A 15 -20.07 18.66 -5.71
N LYS A 16 -19.87 18.42 -4.41
CA LYS A 16 -20.61 19.14 -3.36
C LYS A 16 -19.75 19.44 -2.14
N TYR A 17 -18.93 20.48 -2.25
CA TYR A 17 -18.19 21.05 -1.13
C TYR A 17 -18.70 22.44 -0.79
N ASP A 18 -18.78 22.75 0.50
CA ASP A 18 -19.06 24.10 0.96
C ASP A 18 -17.91 25.04 0.58
N TYR A 19 -18.17 26.34 0.52
CA TYR A 19 -17.17 27.34 0.11
C TYR A 19 -15.87 27.25 0.93
N SER A 20 -15.97 27.07 2.24
CA SER A 20 -14.81 26.96 3.14
C SER A 20 -13.96 25.72 2.85
N GLU A 21 -14.56 24.59 2.47
CA GLU A 21 -13.84 23.39 2.05
C GLU A 21 -13.13 23.62 0.72
N GLN A 22 -13.77 24.30 -0.23
CA GLN A 22 -13.16 24.66 -1.51
C GLN A 22 -11.94 25.58 -1.31
N LEU A 23 -12.00 26.54 -0.39
CA LEU A 23 -10.86 27.37 -0.01
C LEU A 23 -9.75 26.57 0.67
N ALA A 24 -10.07 25.66 1.59
CA ALA A 24 -9.08 24.83 2.25
C ALA A 24 -8.32 23.96 1.24
N GLU A 25 -9.02 23.35 0.29
CA GLU A 25 -8.42 22.57 -0.79
C GLU A 25 -7.54 23.44 -1.71
N LEU A 26 -8.03 24.63 -2.10
CA LEU A 26 -7.27 25.60 -2.90
C LEU A 26 -5.99 26.06 -2.19
N ALA A 27 -6.09 26.38 -0.90
CA ALA A 27 -4.95 26.76 -0.08
C ALA A 27 -3.89 25.66 -0.04
N ALA A 28 -4.30 24.39 0.12
CA ALA A 28 -3.39 23.26 0.08
C ALA A 28 -2.71 23.09 -1.29
N LEU A 29 -3.46 23.24 -2.39
CA LEU A 29 -2.91 23.16 -3.75
C LEU A 29 -1.88 24.27 -4.02
N ILE A 30 -2.18 25.52 -3.65
CA ILE A 30 -1.23 26.64 -3.79
C ILE A 30 -0.01 26.42 -2.89
N ARG A 31 -0.17 25.81 -1.71
CA ARG A 31 0.94 25.54 -0.80
C ARG A 31 1.96 24.55 -1.38
N ILE A 32 1.50 23.62 -2.21
CA ILE A 32 2.31 22.52 -2.74
C ILE A 32 2.84 22.79 -4.15
N ASP A 33 1.96 23.21 -5.07
CA ASP A 33 2.28 23.41 -6.49
C ASP A 33 2.11 24.88 -6.93
N GLY A 34 1.98 25.79 -5.96
CA GLY A 34 1.82 27.21 -6.19
C GLY A 34 3.09 28.04 -5.94
N SER A 35 3.06 29.26 -6.47
CA SER A 35 4.06 30.28 -6.22
C SER A 35 3.39 31.65 -6.13
N ILE A 36 3.84 32.46 -5.18
CA ILE A 36 3.46 33.86 -5.04
C ILE A 36 4.58 34.67 -5.68
N GLN A 37 4.23 35.49 -6.68
CA GLN A 37 5.16 36.33 -7.42
C GLN A 37 4.88 37.79 -7.07
N ILE A 38 5.94 38.59 -6.97
CA ILE A 38 5.85 40.02 -6.73
C ILE A 38 6.50 40.71 -7.92
N SER A 39 5.74 41.53 -8.63
CA SER A 39 6.24 42.36 -9.73
C SER A 39 5.71 43.78 -9.58
N ASN A 40 6.61 44.77 -9.60
CA ASN A 40 6.25 46.19 -9.44
C ASN A 40 5.32 46.46 -8.24
N LYS A 41 5.59 45.82 -7.09
CA LYS A 41 4.77 45.87 -5.85
C LYS A 41 3.37 45.24 -5.95
N HIS A 42 3.05 44.58 -7.06
CA HIS A 42 1.80 43.84 -7.21
C HIS A 42 2.03 42.35 -7.03
N LEU A 43 1.08 41.72 -6.34
CA LEU A 43 1.07 40.27 -6.08
C LEU A 43 0.41 39.53 -7.23
N ALA A 44 0.98 38.38 -7.58
CA ALA A 44 0.39 37.40 -8.48
C ALA A 44 0.51 36.01 -7.87
N VAL A 45 -0.42 35.13 -8.23
CA VAL A 45 -0.42 33.74 -7.77
C VAL A 45 -0.46 32.83 -8.97
N LYS A 46 0.48 31.89 -9.04
CA LYS A 46 0.48 30.82 -10.03
C LYS A 46 0.30 29.50 -9.30
N VAL A 47 -0.60 28.64 -9.77
CA VAL A 47 -0.69 27.23 -9.35
C VAL A 47 -0.59 26.32 -10.58
N THR A 48 0.20 25.26 -10.48
CA THR A 48 0.38 24.26 -11.56
C THR A 48 -0.41 23.01 -11.22
N LEU A 49 -1.26 22.54 -12.12
CA LEU A 49 -2.13 21.37 -11.91
C LEU A 49 -1.94 20.35 -13.03
N TYR A 50 -2.12 19.06 -12.73
CA TYR A 50 -1.91 17.97 -13.68
C TYR A 50 -3.20 17.26 -14.12
N HIS A 51 -4.36 17.72 -13.64
CA HIS A 51 -5.68 17.20 -14.01
C HIS A 51 -6.56 18.33 -14.54
N GLY A 52 -7.10 18.18 -15.75
CA GLY A 52 -7.91 19.21 -16.41
C GLY A 52 -9.22 19.52 -15.68
N ASN A 53 -9.87 18.51 -15.08
CA ASN A 53 -11.09 18.70 -14.29
C ASN A 53 -10.82 19.53 -13.02
N LEU A 54 -9.71 19.25 -12.33
CA LEU A 54 -9.27 20.06 -11.19
C LEU A 54 -8.97 21.49 -11.62
N ALA A 55 -8.25 21.67 -12.74
CA ALA A 55 -7.94 23.01 -13.25
C ALA A 55 -9.21 23.82 -13.57
N ARG A 56 -10.22 23.19 -14.20
CA ARG A 56 -11.52 23.82 -14.45
C ARG A 56 -12.23 24.21 -13.14
N ARG A 57 -12.24 23.31 -12.15
CA ARG A 57 -12.86 23.56 -10.83
C ARG A 57 -12.21 24.73 -10.11
N ILE A 58 -10.87 24.77 -10.08
CA ILE A 58 -10.12 25.87 -9.44
C ILE A 58 -10.30 27.18 -10.21
N TYR A 59 -10.30 27.16 -11.53
CA TYR A 59 -10.61 28.34 -12.34
C TYR A 59 -12.00 28.91 -12.02
N SER A 60 -13.03 28.06 -12.04
CA SER A 60 -14.41 28.46 -11.72
C SER A 60 -14.51 29.03 -10.30
N LEU A 61 -13.92 28.36 -9.30
CA LEU A 61 -13.87 28.84 -7.92
C LEU A 61 -13.28 30.25 -7.83
N ILE A 62 -12.09 30.46 -8.40
CA ILE A 62 -11.41 31.75 -8.30
C ILE A 62 -12.21 32.84 -9.05
N LYS A 63 -12.70 32.53 -10.25
CA LYS A 63 -13.45 33.48 -11.08
C LYS A 63 -14.79 33.88 -10.46
N GLU A 64 -15.57 32.92 -9.99
CA GLU A 64 -16.92 33.16 -9.47
C GLU A 64 -16.92 33.80 -8.08
N ARG A 65 -15.92 33.50 -7.24
CA ARG A 65 -15.89 33.99 -5.85
C ARG A 65 -15.08 35.26 -5.68
N PHE A 66 -14.01 35.44 -6.46
CA PHE A 66 -13.12 36.59 -6.33
C PHE A 66 -13.22 37.56 -7.51
N GLY A 67 -13.90 37.21 -8.60
CA GLY A 67 -14.05 38.09 -9.77
C GLY A 67 -12.73 38.36 -10.50
N PHE A 68 -11.70 37.54 -10.25
CA PHE A 68 -10.35 37.78 -10.73
C PHE A 68 -10.19 37.49 -12.23
N SER A 69 -9.37 38.31 -12.87
CA SER A 69 -8.79 37.97 -14.18
C SER A 69 -7.75 36.87 -13.97
N ILE A 70 -7.87 35.80 -14.75
CA ILE A 70 -7.04 34.60 -14.65
C ILE A 70 -6.50 34.26 -16.03
N GLU A 71 -5.19 34.13 -16.16
CA GLU A 71 -4.53 33.57 -17.33
C GLU A 71 -4.37 32.05 -17.16
N ILE A 72 -4.72 31.27 -18.19
CA ILE A 72 -4.51 29.82 -18.21
C ILE A 72 -3.45 29.50 -19.24
N ARG A 73 -2.40 28.78 -18.85
CA ARG A 73 -1.42 28.22 -19.80
C ARG A 73 -1.46 26.69 -19.76
N VAL A 74 -1.64 26.07 -20.92
CA VAL A 74 -1.54 24.62 -21.06
C VAL A 74 -0.16 24.29 -21.58
N ARG A 75 0.58 23.47 -20.84
CA ARG A 75 1.92 22.99 -21.23
C ARG A 75 1.87 21.48 -21.41
N GLN A 76 2.47 20.99 -22.48
CA GLN A 76 2.68 19.57 -22.72
C GLN A 76 4.16 19.25 -22.50
N ASP A 77 4.46 18.38 -21.55
CA ASP A 77 5.85 17.92 -21.37
C ASP A 77 6.19 16.89 -22.46
N LYS A 78 7.14 17.26 -23.32
CA LYS A 78 7.58 16.45 -24.46
C LYS A 78 8.49 15.28 -24.04
N ARG A 79 9.07 15.28 -22.83
CA ARG A 79 10.05 14.26 -22.39
C ARG A 79 9.43 12.99 -21.82
N PHE A 80 8.23 13.06 -21.24
CA PHE A 80 7.54 11.92 -20.63
C PHE A 80 6.23 11.54 -21.32
N ASN A 81 5.94 12.17 -22.47
CA ASN A 81 4.95 11.75 -23.45
C ASN A 81 3.63 11.25 -22.86
N LEU A 82 2.86 12.03 -22.06
CA LEU A 82 1.41 11.78 -21.86
C LEU A 82 0.59 12.77 -20.99
N SER A 83 1.15 13.66 -20.15
CA SER A 83 0.32 14.54 -19.29
C SER A 83 0.44 16.03 -19.61
N HIS A 84 -0.72 16.69 -19.73
CA HIS A 84 -0.82 18.14 -19.78
C HIS A 84 -0.66 18.69 -18.36
N SER A 85 0.05 19.81 -18.23
CA SER A 85 0.00 20.65 -17.04
C SER A 85 -0.77 21.93 -17.36
N TYR A 86 -1.52 22.40 -16.38
CA TYR A 86 -2.39 23.56 -16.45
C TYR A 86 -1.90 24.56 -15.43
N ASP A 87 -1.31 25.65 -15.91
CA ASP A 87 -0.93 26.77 -15.06
C ASP A 87 -2.14 27.71 -14.97
N ILE A 88 -2.64 27.91 -13.75
CA ILE A 88 -3.66 28.92 -13.44
C ILE A 88 -2.93 30.09 -12.79
N ILE A 89 -2.99 31.25 -13.44
CA ILE A 89 -2.24 32.45 -13.05
C ILE A 89 -3.24 33.56 -12.73
N VAL A 90 -3.37 33.90 -11.45
CA VAL A 90 -4.03 35.12 -10.99
C VAL A 90 -3.06 36.27 -11.23
N THR A 91 -3.37 37.11 -12.21
CA THR A 91 -2.52 38.24 -12.62
C THR A 91 -2.53 39.37 -11.56
N PRO A 92 -1.49 40.22 -11.53
CA PRO A 92 -1.47 41.44 -10.74
C PRO A 92 -2.74 42.29 -10.87
N GLN A 93 -3.55 42.37 -9.81
CA GLN A 93 -4.78 43.17 -9.76
C GLN A 93 -5.22 43.46 -8.32
N PRO A 94 -6.15 44.41 -8.09
CA PRO A 94 -6.75 44.65 -6.77
C PRO A 94 -7.41 43.38 -6.19
N GLY A 95 -7.36 43.21 -4.87
CA GLY A 95 -7.97 42.05 -4.19
C GLY A 95 -7.06 40.85 -4.01
N VAL A 96 -5.95 40.73 -4.76
CA VAL A 96 -5.03 39.57 -4.66
C VAL A 96 -4.39 39.47 -3.27
N ARG A 97 -4.15 40.61 -2.63
CA ARG A 97 -3.64 40.66 -1.25
C ARG A 97 -4.67 40.06 -0.29
N GLU A 98 -5.92 40.49 -0.38
CA GLU A 98 -7.03 40.03 0.46
C GLU A 98 -7.27 38.53 0.26
N PHE A 99 -7.16 38.05 -0.98
CA PHE A 99 -7.21 36.63 -1.31
C PHE A 99 -6.09 35.82 -0.63
N LEU A 100 -4.85 36.32 -0.66
CA LEU A 100 -3.72 35.65 0.01
C LEU A 100 -3.82 35.69 1.54
N LEU A 101 -4.42 36.74 2.11
CA LEU A 101 -4.77 36.81 3.53
C LEU A 101 -5.84 35.77 3.89
N GLU A 102 -6.92 35.69 3.09
CA GLU A 102 -8.04 34.77 3.31
C GLU A 102 -7.58 33.31 3.29
N LEU A 103 -6.69 32.96 2.35
CA LEU A 103 -6.08 31.63 2.23
C LEU A 103 -4.95 31.35 3.25
N GLY A 104 -4.54 32.33 4.05
CA GLY A 104 -3.51 32.16 5.08
C GLY A 104 -2.07 32.08 4.54
N PHE A 105 -1.77 32.79 3.45
CA PHE A 105 -0.42 32.96 2.92
C PHE A 105 0.22 34.29 3.31
N LEU A 106 -0.59 35.27 3.72
CA LEU A 106 -0.13 36.54 4.27
C LEU A 106 -0.71 36.72 5.68
N SER A 107 0.02 37.43 6.51
CA SER A 107 -0.46 37.99 7.78
C SER A 107 -0.92 39.44 7.60
N PRO A 108 -1.68 40.03 8.54
CA PRO A 108 -2.19 41.41 8.41
C PRO A 108 -1.12 42.49 8.17
N ASP A 109 0.09 42.26 8.68
CA ASP A 109 1.30 43.08 8.48
C ASP A 109 2.03 42.83 7.14
N ASN A 110 1.47 41.96 6.27
CA ASN A 110 2.00 41.57 4.96
C ASN A 110 3.23 40.64 5.00
N SER A 111 3.49 39.97 6.11
CA SER A 111 4.51 38.93 6.19
C SER A 111 4.02 37.62 5.57
N LEU A 112 4.92 36.87 4.92
CA LEU A 112 4.58 35.56 4.33
C LEU A 112 4.40 34.51 5.44
N VAL A 113 3.32 33.73 5.35
CA VAL A 113 3.01 32.66 6.29
C VAL A 113 3.36 31.30 5.69
N PHE A 114 4.29 30.60 6.34
CA PHE A 114 4.76 29.27 5.92
C PHE A 114 4.13 28.11 6.69
N HIS A 115 3.05 28.37 7.43
CA HIS A 115 2.26 27.39 8.18
C HIS A 115 0.85 27.22 7.60
N ILE A 116 0.22 26.07 7.82
CA ILE A 116 -1.18 25.84 7.48
C ILE A 116 -2.04 26.75 8.37
N LYS A 117 -2.98 27.48 7.76
CA LYS A 117 -3.92 28.33 8.51
C LYS A 117 -4.67 27.49 9.55
N GLU A 118 -4.70 27.94 10.81
CA GLU A 118 -5.28 27.17 11.92
C GLU A 118 -6.74 26.76 11.70
N GLU A 119 -7.54 27.59 11.02
CA GLU A 119 -8.92 27.28 10.65
C GLU A 119 -9.03 25.95 9.88
N TYR A 120 -8.07 25.67 8.99
CA TYR A 120 -8.02 24.42 8.23
C TYR A 120 -7.61 23.22 9.08
N LEU A 121 -6.92 23.46 10.21
CA LEU A 121 -6.54 22.42 11.16
C LEU A 121 -7.66 22.11 12.17
N ASN A 122 -8.49 23.09 12.52
CA ASN A 122 -9.40 23.00 13.68
C ASN A 122 -10.80 22.50 13.34
N SER A 123 -11.19 22.49 12.06
CA SER A 123 -12.44 21.89 11.62
C SER A 123 -12.20 20.57 10.90
N ARG A 124 -12.86 19.49 11.33
CA ARG A 124 -12.72 18.16 10.72
C ARG A 124 -12.96 18.19 9.20
N LYS A 125 -14.01 18.88 8.74
CA LYS A 125 -14.33 19.01 7.30
C LYS A 125 -13.24 19.76 6.55
N LEU A 126 -12.75 20.87 7.12
CA LEU A 126 -11.69 21.66 6.49
C LEU A 126 -10.36 20.91 6.46
N SER A 127 -10.05 20.14 7.50
CA SER A 127 -8.86 19.29 7.54
C SER A 127 -8.93 18.17 6.49
N GLN A 128 -10.11 17.56 6.28
CA GLN A 128 -10.34 16.61 5.19
C GLN A 128 -10.15 17.27 3.82
N ALA A 129 -10.68 18.47 3.62
CA ALA A 129 -10.53 19.22 2.38
C ALA A 129 -9.08 19.65 2.12
N TYR A 130 -8.37 20.11 3.15
CA TYR A 130 -6.96 20.46 3.07
C TYR A 130 -6.10 19.24 2.73
N LEU A 131 -6.30 18.10 3.42
CA LEU A 131 -5.61 16.84 3.10
C LEU A 131 -5.86 16.37 1.67
N ARG A 132 -7.09 16.51 1.17
CA ARG A 132 -7.42 16.19 -0.22
C ARG A 132 -6.64 17.09 -1.18
N GLY A 133 -6.55 18.39 -0.91
CA GLY A 133 -5.74 19.32 -1.71
C GLY A 133 -4.25 18.98 -1.68
N LEU A 134 -3.71 18.62 -0.51
CA LEU A 134 -2.33 18.15 -0.37
C LEU A 134 -2.09 16.88 -1.19
N PHE A 135 -3.03 15.93 -1.16
CA PHE A 135 -2.92 14.70 -1.95
C PHE A 135 -2.99 14.98 -3.46
N LEU A 136 -3.95 15.81 -3.89
CA LEU A 136 -4.13 16.18 -5.30
C LEU A 136 -2.86 16.82 -5.89
N GLY A 137 -2.20 17.71 -5.15
CA GLY A 137 -0.93 18.32 -5.57
C GLY A 137 0.25 17.35 -5.41
N GLY A 138 0.63 17.09 -4.16
CA GLY A 138 1.90 16.45 -3.81
C GLY A 138 1.81 14.99 -3.39
N GLY A 139 0.62 14.40 -3.35
CA GLY A 139 0.40 13.03 -2.86
C GLY A 139 0.62 11.94 -3.90
N SER A 140 0.99 10.75 -3.41
CA SER A 140 1.06 9.52 -4.21
C SER A 140 0.71 8.29 -3.39
N VAL A 141 0.24 7.24 -4.06
CA VAL A 141 -0.11 5.96 -3.42
C VAL A 141 0.24 4.79 -4.35
N ASN A 142 0.88 3.78 -3.79
CA ASN A 142 1.21 2.57 -4.51
C ASN A 142 -0.06 1.80 -4.92
N LYS A 143 0.02 1.06 -6.03
CA LYS A 143 -1.06 0.16 -6.44
C LYS A 143 -1.29 -0.91 -5.36
N PRO A 144 -2.54 -1.39 -5.16
CA PRO A 144 -2.86 -2.32 -4.09
C PRO A 144 -2.09 -3.66 -4.13
N GLN A 145 -1.66 -4.08 -5.32
CA GLN A 145 -0.89 -5.31 -5.50
C GLN A 145 0.57 -5.20 -5.03
N SER A 146 1.06 -3.97 -4.83
CA SER A 146 2.43 -3.69 -4.37
C SER A 146 2.50 -3.63 -2.83
N GLU A 147 3.65 -3.23 -2.29
CA GLU A 147 3.75 -2.85 -0.89
C GLU A 147 2.92 -1.59 -0.62
N TYR A 148 2.26 -1.56 0.53
CA TYR A 148 1.47 -0.43 0.97
C TYR A 148 2.40 0.76 1.20
N HIS A 149 2.14 1.84 0.46
CA HIS A 149 2.85 3.10 0.61
C HIS A 149 1.92 4.21 0.15
N LEU A 150 1.73 5.21 1.01
CA LEU A 150 1.09 6.47 0.67
C LEU A 150 1.95 7.59 1.21
N GLU A 151 2.16 8.63 0.42
CA GLU A 151 2.99 9.76 0.83
C GLU A 151 2.42 11.12 0.40
N PHE A 152 2.85 12.15 1.11
CA PHE A 152 2.66 13.57 0.82
C PHE A 152 4.02 14.25 0.78
N ARG A 153 4.28 15.01 -0.28
CA ARG A 153 5.54 15.77 -0.43
C ARG A 153 5.31 17.23 -0.06
N CYS A 154 6.09 17.76 0.86
CA CYS A 154 6.08 19.15 1.31
C CYS A 154 7.40 19.83 0.95
N GLN A 155 7.35 21.08 0.48
CA GLN A 155 8.56 21.86 0.17
C GLN A 155 9.25 22.45 1.41
N ARG A 156 8.53 22.56 2.52
CA ARG A 156 9.01 23.18 3.77
C ARG A 156 8.70 22.28 4.96
N GLU A 157 9.61 22.28 5.92
CA GLU A 157 9.49 21.51 7.15
C GLU A 157 8.26 21.94 7.96
N SER A 158 8.04 23.25 8.10
CA SER A 158 6.88 23.81 8.81
C SER A 158 5.54 23.24 8.32
N VAL A 159 5.39 23.07 7.01
CA VAL A 159 4.17 22.48 6.41
C VAL A 159 4.09 20.99 6.70
N ALA A 160 5.23 20.28 6.73
CA ALA A 160 5.28 18.87 7.09
C ALA A 160 4.93 18.64 8.57
N GLU A 161 5.38 19.51 9.47
CA GLU A 161 5.04 19.50 10.90
C GLU A 161 3.55 19.78 11.13
N ASP A 162 3.00 20.80 10.47
CA ASP A 162 1.56 21.11 10.53
C ASP A 162 0.73 19.94 9.97
N LEU A 163 1.20 19.30 8.89
CA LEU A 163 0.56 18.12 8.32
C LEU A 163 0.57 16.93 9.30
N LYS A 164 1.69 16.69 10.01
CA LYS A 164 1.74 15.65 11.06
C LYS A 164 0.74 15.94 12.17
N THR A 165 0.65 17.21 12.58
CA THR A 165 -0.32 17.67 13.59
C THR A 165 -1.76 17.45 13.12
N LEU A 166 -2.04 17.75 11.85
CA LEU A 166 -3.35 17.49 11.24
C LEU A 166 -3.66 15.99 11.21
N LEU A 167 -2.73 15.16 10.72
CA LEU A 167 -2.90 13.70 10.61
C LEU A 167 -3.12 13.05 11.98
N ALA A 168 -2.43 13.52 13.02
CA ALA A 168 -2.64 13.05 14.39
C ALA A 168 -4.09 13.23 14.89
N LYS A 169 -4.81 14.26 14.42
CA LYS A 169 -6.25 14.46 14.74
C LYS A 169 -7.16 13.39 14.13
N PHE A 170 -6.64 12.61 13.19
CA PHE A 170 -7.29 11.45 12.62
C PHE A 170 -6.65 10.14 13.10
N ASP A 171 -5.96 10.12 14.24
CA ASP A 171 -5.21 8.97 14.78
C ASP A 171 -4.36 8.28 13.70
N LEU A 172 -3.55 9.09 13.01
CA LEU A 172 -2.57 8.64 12.03
C LEU A 172 -1.19 9.12 12.48
N GLU A 173 -0.32 8.16 12.80
CA GLU A 173 1.06 8.43 13.18
C GLU A 173 1.96 8.42 11.94
N ALA A 174 2.18 9.59 11.37
CA ALA A 174 2.90 9.68 10.11
C ALA A 174 4.42 9.65 10.30
N HIS A 175 5.10 8.88 9.46
CA HIS A 175 6.57 8.92 9.38
C HIS A 175 7.03 10.08 8.50
N GLN A 176 8.22 10.60 8.77
CA GLN A 176 8.85 11.67 8.00
C GLN A 176 10.21 11.23 7.47
N THR A 177 10.54 11.62 6.26
CA THR A 177 11.88 11.50 5.68
C THR A 177 12.16 12.69 4.76
N GLU A 178 13.41 12.88 4.38
CA GLU A 178 13.79 13.87 3.37
C GLU A 178 14.19 13.16 2.07
N HIS A 179 13.65 13.62 0.95
CA HIS A 179 13.97 13.06 -0.36
C HIS A 179 14.04 14.15 -1.42
N LYS A 180 15.20 14.30 -2.07
CA LYS A 180 15.44 15.27 -3.16
C LYS A 180 15.05 16.71 -2.79
N GLY A 181 15.29 17.12 -1.55
CA GLY A 181 14.96 18.45 -1.04
C GLY A 181 13.48 18.65 -0.64
N TYR A 182 12.69 17.59 -0.58
CA TYR A 182 11.32 17.61 -0.05
C TYR A 182 11.26 16.90 1.30
N TYR A 183 10.38 17.40 2.17
CA TYR A 183 9.95 16.71 3.38
C TYR A 183 8.79 15.79 3.00
N VAL A 184 8.98 14.48 3.16
CA VAL A 184 8.02 13.46 2.75
C VAL A 184 7.38 12.85 3.99
N ILE A 185 6.06 13.03 4.10
CA ILE A 185 5.23 12.40 5.13
C ILE A 185 4.61 11.14 4.54
N TYR A 186 4.78 9.98 5.17
CA TYR A 186 4.36 8.70 4.57
C TYR A 186 3.81 7.67 5.56
N PHE A 187 3.08 6.70 5.00
CA PHE A 187 2.46 5.56 5.68
C PHE A 187 2.81 4.26 4.95
N LYS A 188 3.07 3.19 5.73
CA LYS A 188 3.45 1.87 5.19
C LYS A 188 2.49 0.76 5.56
N SER A 189 1.53 0.99 6.47
CA SER A 189 0.55 -0.03 6.81
C SER A 189 -0.69 0.07 5.92
N TYR A 190 -1.33 -1.07 5.68
CA TYR A 190 -2.62 -1.15 4.99
C TYR A 190 -3.68 -0.28 5.67
N ALA A 191 -3.81 -0.40 7.00
CA ALA A 191 -4.84 0.29 7.77
C ALA A 191 -4.72 1.82 7.67
N GLU A 192 -3.51 2.35 7.73
CA GLU A 192 -3.26 3.80 7.59
C GLU A 192 -3.55 4.27 6.17
N VAL A 193 -3.10 3.55 5.14
CA VAL A 193 -3.35 3.91 3.74
C VAL A 193 -4.86 3.96 3.46
N VAL A 194 -5.61 2.93 3.87
CA VAL A 194 -7.07 2.90 3.75
C VAL A 194 -7.72 4.05 4.51
N LYS A 195 -7.27 4.34 5.74
CA LYS A 195 -7.78 5.44 6.55
C LYS A 195 -7.55 6.79 5.88
N VAL A 196 -6.37 7.04 5.27
CA VAL A 196 -6.10 8.26 4.51
C VAL A 196 -7.00 8.37 3.29
N LEU A 197 -7.13 7.30 2.49
CA LEU A 197 -8.02 7.29 1.31
C LEU A 197 -9.47 7.62 1.70
N ASN A 198 -9.93 7.08 2.83
CA ASN A 198 -11.25 7.42 3.38
C ASN A 198 -11.37 8.90 3.78
N ILE A 199 -10.37 9.44 4.49
CA ILE A 199 -10.37 10.83 4.98
C ILE A 199 -10.40 11.83 3.82
N ILE A 200 -9.61 11.61 2.77
CA ILE A 200 -9.61 12.47 1.58
C ILE A 200 -10.86 12.24 0.72
N GLY A 201 -11.54 11.11 0.91
CA GLY A 201 -12.81 10.77 0.28
C GLY A 201 -12.68 10.05 -1.06
N ALA A 202 -11.59 9.31 -1.26
CA ALA A 202 -11.36 8.42 -2.40
C ALA A 202 -11.91 7.01 -2.09
N HIS A 203 -13.23 6.90 -1.97
CA HIS A 203 -13.90 5.69 -1.53
C HIS A 203 -13.81 4.54 -2.55
N GLN A 204 -13.80 4.81 -3.86
CA GLN A 204 -13.64 3.77 -4.88
C GLN A 204 -12.22 3.21 -4.87
N ALA A 205 -11.21 4.08 -4.79
CA ALA A 205 -9.82 3.65 -4.62
C ALA A 205 -9.62 2.85 -3.32
N MET A 206 -10.27 3.28 -2.23
CA MET A 206 -10.26 2.57 -0.95
C MET A 206 -10.86 1.17 -1.08
N LEU A 207 -12.07 1.01 -1.63
CA LEU A 207 -12.72 -0.29 -1.81
C LEU A 207 -11.89 -1.23 -2.68
N LYS A 208 -11.22 -0.70 -3.71
CA LYS A 208 -10.28 -1.47 -4.53
C LYS A 208 -9.08 -1.95 -3.72
N MET A 209 -8.52 -1.10 -2.87
CA MET A 209 -7.44 -1.47 -1.94
C MET A 209 -7.86 -2.59 -0.97
N GLU A 210 -9.07 -2.50 -0.43
CA GLU A 210 -9.62 -3.51 0.49
C GLU A 210 -9.83 -4.87 -0.20
N ASN A 211 -10.41 -4.88 -1.40
CA ASN A 211 -10.60 -6.10 -2.17
C ASN A 211 -9.27 -6.80 -2.50
N ASP A 212 -8.30 -6.03 -2.99
CA ASP A 212 -6.96 -6.56 -3.31
C ASP A 212 -6.23 -7.08 -2.05
N HIS A 213 -6.44 -6.44 -0.88
CA HIS A 213 -5.91 -6.92 0.40
C HIS A 213 -6.48 -8.29 0.77
N ILE A 214 -7.81 -8.48 0.65
CA ILE A 214 -8.47 -9.77 0.92
C ILE A 214 -7.93 -10.86 -0.02
N VAL A 215 -7.86 -10.59 -1.33
CA VAL A 215 -7.35 -11.55 -2.32
C VAL A 215 -5.89 -11.90 -2.02
N LYS A 216 -5.06 -10.93 -1.64
CA LYS A 216 -3.65 -11.16 -1.25
C LYS A 216 -3.57 -12.04 0.01
N GLY A 217 -4.42 -11.81 1.00
CA GLY A 217 -4.54 -12.64 2.20
C GLY A 217 -4.87 -14.09 1.87
N LEU A 218 -5.95 -14.31 1.10
CA LEU A 218 -6.38 -15.65 0.68
C LEU A 218 -5.30 -16.40 -0.10
N LYS A 219 -4.62 -15.73 -1.05
CA LYS A 219 -3.51 -16.33 -1.81
C LYS A 219 -2.35 -16.73 -0.90
N ASN A 220 -1.97 -15.87 0.04
CA ASN A 220 -0.89 -16.16 0.97
C ASN A 220 -1.23 -17.34 1.89
N ASP A 221 -2.48 -17.45 2.34
CA ASP A 221 -2.95 -18.56 3.16
C ASP A 221 -2.95 -19.88 2.38
N VAL A 222 -3.44 -19.88 1.14
CA VAL A 222 -3.39 -21.05 0.25
C VAL A 222 -1.94 -21.46 0.00
N ASN A 223 -1.06 -20.53 -0.35
CA ASN A 223 0.36 -20.82 -0.58
C ASN A 223 1.03 -21.42 0.66
N ARG A 224 0.72 -20.91 1.86
CA ARG A 224 1.22 -21.47 3.12
C ARG A 224 0.75 -22.90 3.34
N ARG A 225 -0.53 -23.19 3.07
CA ARG A 225 -1.09 -24.55 3.19
C ARG A 225 -0.46 -25.52 2.20
N VAL A 226 -0.39 -25.14 0.93
CA VAL A 226 0.23 -25.95 -0.13
C VAL A 226 1.71 -26.21 0.21
N ASN A 227 2.47 -25.19 0.61
CA ASN A 227 3.87 -25.38 1.00
C ASN A 227 4.02 -26.33 2.19
N PHE A 228 3.12 -26.27 3.18
CA PHE A 228 3.12 -27.19 4.31
C PHE A 228 2.80 -28.64 3.90
N GLU A 229 1.81 -28.83 3.02
CA GLU A 229 1.45 -30.15 2.49
C GLU A 229 2.57 -30.74 1.63
N THR A 230 3.14 -29.97 0.72
CA THR A 230 4.27 -30.38 -0.12
C THR A 230 5.46 -30.79 0.73
N ALA A 231 5.85 -30.00 1.74
CA ALA A 231 6.96 -30.34 2.62
C ALA A 231 6.71 -31.61 3.46
N ASN A 232 5.46 -31.88 3.84
CA ASN A 232 5.10 -33.12 4.53
C ASN A 232 5.12 -34.33 3.60
N LEU A 233 4.68 -34.16 2.36
CA LEU A 233 4.74 -35.20 1.33
C LEU A 233 6.19 -35.55 1.02
N GLU A 234 7.06 -34.55 0.77
CA GLU A 234 8.49 -34.75 0.52
C GLU A 234 9.18 -35.53 1.65
N LYS A 235 8.94 -35.17 2.91
CA LYS A 235 9.47 -35.91 4.07
C LYS A 235 8.95 -37.34 4.14
N SER A 236 7.69 -37.56 3.80
CA SER A 236 7.08 -38.90 3.82
C SER A 236 7.64 -39.78 2.71
N VAL A 237 7.84 -39.23 1.52
CA VAL A 237 8.46 -39.91 0.38
C VAL A 237 9.93 -40.23 0.67
N SER A 238 10.71 -39.28 1.19
CA SER A 238 12.11 -39.54 1.58
C SER A 238 12.21 -40.64 2.64
N ALA A 239 11.37 -40.59 3.69
CA ALA A 239 11.36 -41.64 4.71
C ALA A 239 10.95 -43.01 4.14
N ALA A 240 10.04 -43.04 3.15
CA ALA A 240 9.65 -44.27 2.47
C ALA A 240 10.78 -44.86 1.63
N MET A 241 11.56 -44.02 0.93
CA MET A 241 12.72 -44.47 0.15
C MET A 241 13.80 -45.04 1.08
N ASP A 242 14.11 -44.38 2.20
CA ASP A 242 15.04 -44.91 3.20
C ASP A 242 14.57 -46.28 3.75
N GLN A 243 13.27 -46.42 4.02
CA GLN A 243 12.70 -47.68 4.50
C GLN A 243 12.86 -48.81 3.50
N LEU A 244 12.65 -48.54 2.21
CA LEU A 244 12.85 -49.52 1.13
C LEU A 244 14.33 -49.91 1.01
N GLU A 245 15.25 -48.94 1.09
CA GLU A 245 16.69 -49.22 1.07
C GLU A 245 17.12 -50.13 2.23
N TYR A 246 16.61 -49.89 3.46
CA TYR A 246 16.89 -50.78 4.58
C TYR A 246 16.33 -52.20 4.38
N ILE A 247 15.15 -52.31 3.78
CA ILE A 247 14.54 -53.61 3.44
C ILE A 247 15.41 -54.34 2.40
N ASP A 248 15.89 -53.63 1.38
CA ASP A 248 16.74 -54.20 0.32
C ASP A 248 18.12 -54.65 0.85
N ILE A 249 18.70 -53.92 1.82
CA ILE A 249 19.93 -54.34 2.51
C ILE A 249 19.72 -55.68 3.23
N ILE A 250 18.64 -55.81 4.01
CA ILE A 250 18.37 -57.04 4.76
C ILE A 250 18.14 -58.22 3.81
N GLU A 251 17.35 -58.01 2.75
CA GLU A 251 17.09 -59.03 1.74
C GLU A 251 18.38 -59.52 1.07
N ARG A 252 19.32 -58.61 0.79
CA ARG A 252 20.60 -58.95 0.14
C ARG A 252 21.56 -59.72 1.04
N GLU A 253 21.71 -59.31 2.31
CA GLU A 253 22.73 -59.89 3.20
C GLU A 253 22.26 -61.18 3.90
N GLU A 254 21.01 -61.24 4.36
CA GLU A 254 20.50 -62.36 5.17
C GLU A 254 19.13 -62.92 4.71
N GLY A 255 18.44 -62.23 3.79
CA GLY A 255 17.09 -62.56 3.35
C GLY A 255 16.00 -62.12 4.35
N LEU A 256 14.82 -61.71 3.86
CA LEU A 256 13.71 -61.28 4.72
C LEU A 256 13.14 -62.39 5.62
N ASP A 257 13.43 -63.66 5.30
CA ASP A 257 13.11 -64.83 6.13
C ASP A 257 13.79 -64.78 7.53
N SER A 258 14.88 -64.02 7.68
CA SER A 258 15.59 -63.85 8.96
C SER A 258 14.83 -62.96 9.95
N LEU A 259 13.89 -62.14 9.47
CA LEU A 259 13.10 -61.24 10.29
C LEU A 259 12.00 -62.00 11.06
N SER A 260 11.63 -61.48 12.24
CA SER A 260 10.46 -62.00 12.94
C SER A 260 9.19 -61.83 12.12
N PRO A 261 8.15 -62.68 12.27
CA PRO A 261 6.99 -62.70 11.38
C PRO A 261 6.34 -61.32 11.17
N GLY A 262 6.16 -60.54 12.23
CA GLY A 262 5.57 -59.20 12.13
C GLY A 262 6.49 -58.12 11.52
N LEU A 263 7.81 -58.31 11.52
CA LEU A 263 8.74 -57.42 10.82
C LEU A 263 8.85 -57.78 9.34
N ARG A 264 8.85 -59.08 9.02
CA ARG A 264 8.80 -59.57 7.65
C ARG A 264 7.54 -59.10 6.91
N GLU A 265 6.38 -59.31 7.52
CA GLU A 265 5.09 -58.85 6.99
C GLU A 265 5.09 -57.32 6.74
N MET A 266 5.72 -56.55 7.63
CA MET A 266 5.85 -55.11 7.44
C MET A 266 6.80 -54.74 6.29
N ALA A 267 7.90 -55.47 6.12
CA ALA A 267 8.87 -55.24 5.06
C ALA A 267 8.28 -55.55 3.68
N GLU A 268 7.60 -56.69 3.56
CA GLU A 268 6.89 -57.10 2.34
C GLU A 268 5.79 -56.09 2.00
N LEU A 269 4.95 -55.73 2.96
CA LEU A 269 3.87 -54.77 2.73
C LEU A 269 4.40 -53.38 2.32
N ARG A 270 5.52 -52.93 2.90
CA ARG A 270 6.16 -51.66 2.49
C ARG A 270 6.67 -51.72 1.06
N ARG A 271 7.26 -52.85 0.64
CA ARG A 271 7.73 -53.08 -0.74
C ARG A 271 6.57 -53.11 -1.73
N GLU A 272 5.46 -53.74 -1.36
CA GLU A 272 4.24 -53.78 -2.18
C GLU A 272 3.54 -52.43 -2.28
N ASN A 273 3.70 -51.57 -1.26
CA ASN A 273 3.07 -50.26 -1.20
C ASN A 273 4.10 -49.11 -1.00
N PRO A 274 5.00 -48.85 -1.97
CA PRO A 274 6.08 -47.86 -1.85
C PRO A 274 5.63 -46.43 -1.63
N TYR A 275 4.39 -46.10 -1.99
CA TYR A 275 3.81 -44.75 -1.90
C TYR A 275 2.79 -44.60 -0.77
N ALA A 276 2.42 -45.69 -0.09
CA ALA A 276 1.46 -45.64 1.01
C ALA A 276 2.05 -44.88 2.21
N SER A 277 1.21 -44.11 2.88
CA SER A 277 1.53 -43.49 4.17
C SER A 277 1.60 -44.54 5.28
N LEU A 278 2.24 -44.20 6.40
CA LEU A 278 2.27 -45.06 7.59
C LEU A 278 0.87 -45.36 8.15
N LYS A 279 -0.12 -44.51 7.84
CA LYS A 279 -1.51 -44.71 8.26
C LYS A 279 -2.18 -45.78 7.40
N GLU A 280 -2.06 -45.67 6.08
CA GLU A 280 -2.62 -46.66 5.13
C GLU A 280 -1.99 -48.05 5.32
N LEU A 281 -0.68 -48.12 5.56
CA LEU A 281 -0.02 -49.38 5.93
C LEU A 281 -0.56 -49.97 7.24
N GLY A 282 -0.93 -49.10 8.19
CA GLY A 282 -1.50 -49.51 9.46
C GLY A 282 -2.92 -50.05 9.31
N GLU A 283 -3.73 -49.44 8.44
CA GLU A 283 -5.08 -49.91 8.14
C GLU A 283 -5.07 -51.32 7.52
N ILE A 284 -4.06 -51.66 6.72
CA ILE A 284 -3.91 -53.00 6.13
C ILE A 284 -3.52 -54.06 7.18
N LEU A 285 -2.66 -53.71 8.14
CA LEU A 285 -2.17 -54.63 9.19
C LEU A 285 -2.95 -54.56 10.51
N ASP A 286 -4.04 -53.78 10.55
CA ASP A 286 -4.76 -53.42 11.78
C ASP A 286 -3.83 -52.89 12.90
N LEU A 287 -2.92 -51.99 12.52
CA LEU A 287 -1.97 -51.33 13.40
C LEU A 287 -2.19 -49.81 13.43
N SER A 288 -1.93 -49.21 14.59
CA SER A 288 -1.80 -47.75 14.65
C SER A 288 -0.60 -47.26 13.82
N LYS A 289 -0.67 -46.02 13.33
CA LYS A 289 0.47 -45.33 12.68
C LYS A 289 1.77 -45.44 13.49
N SER A 290 1.67 -45.37 14.83
CA SER A 290 2.83 -45.52 15.72
C SER A 290 3.37 -46.95 15.74
N GLY A 291 2.50 -47.95 15.67
CA GLY A 291 2.87 -49.37 15.57
C GLY A 291 3.66 -49.68 14.30
N VAL A 292 3.17 -49.18 13.15
CA VAL A 292 3.86 -49.26 11.85
C VAL A 292 5.24 -48.60 11.92
N ASN A 293 5.29 -47.35 12.42
CA ASN A 293 6.55 -46.61 12.57
C ASN A 293 7.55 -47.35 13.46
N HIS A 294 7.08 -47.99 14.54
CA HIS A 294 7.94 -48.76 15.43
C HIS A 294 8.54 -50.00 14.74
N ARG A 295 7.75 -50.73 13.95
CA ARG A 295 8.24 -51.87 13.16
C ARG A 295 9.29 -51.43 12.13
N LEU A 296 9.03 -50.36 11.37
CA LEU A 296 9.98 -49.83 10.38
C LEU A 296 11.27 -49.29 11.01
N ARG A 297 11.21 -48.70 12.22
CA ARG A 297 12.42 -48.31 12.97
C ARG A 297 13.25 -49.52 13.40
N ARG A 298 12.62 -50.66 13.71
CA ARG A 298 13.34 -51.90 14.02
C ARG A 298 14.00 -52.47 12.78
N ILE A 299 13.31 -52.48 11.63
CA ILE A 299 13.87 -52.87 10.32
C ILE A 299 15.10 -52.02 10.02
N LYS A 300 15.00 -50.69 10.14
CA LYS A 300 16.15 -49.77 10.00
C LYS A 300 17.34 -50.17 10.89
N LYS A 301 17.11 -50.44 12.18
CA LYS A 301 18.18 -50.84 13.10
C LYS A 301 18.85 -52.16 12.72
N ILE A 302 18.08 -53.12 12.21
CA ILE A 302 18.62 -54.40 11.75
C ILE A 302 19.51 -54.17 10.52
N ALA A 303 19.01 -53.44 9.52
CA ALA A 303 19.79 -53.09 8.33
C ALA A 303 21.10 -52.37 8.68
N GLN A 304 21.05 -51.41 9.61
CA GLN A 304 22.23 -50.67 10.09
C GLN A 304 23.25 -51.53 10.86
N ASN A 305 22.89 -52.72 11.33
CA ASN A 305 23.85 -53.63 11.97
C ASN A 305 24.52 -54.58 10.95
N LEU A 306 23.97 -54.68 9.73
CA LEU A 306 24.49 -55.51 8.64
C LEU A 306 25.51 -54.76 7.77
N THR A 307 25.55 -53.43 7.89
CA THR A 307 26.48 -52.50 7.19
C THR A 307 27.36 -51.78 8.19
#